data_AF-A0A7Z9C2J4-F1
#
_entry.id   AF-A0A7Z9C2J4-F1
#
_cell.length_a   1.000
_cell.length_b   1.000
_cell.length_c   1.000
_cell.angle_alpha   90.00
_cell.angle_beta   90.00
_cell.angle_gamma   90.00
#
_symmetry.space_group_name_H-M   'P 1'
#
loop_
_entity.id
_entity.type
_entity.pdbx_description
1 polymer ?
#
loop_
_entity_poly.entity_id
_entity_poly.type
_entity_poly.pdbx_seq_one_letter_code
_entity_poly.pdbx_strand_id
1 'polypeptide(L)'
;MCAKRLTIAIPNGLYERLQTVKQEINISGVCQEALNMAITLKETQTQALTFNHQQLIDRLKLEKKLLVAQIKEQGRKLGIKSAMTLSYKEFQRIERLSQGHVRIEASSFAGMWKLLASRQPEKNMEFEGEELREMASLNEENKAIFVEGWMEGVLTVWNQIKDELNNVEAE
;
A
#
# COMPACT_ATOMS: atom_id res chain seq x y z
N MET A 1 -15.62 -42.35 -21.00
CA MET A 1 -14.94 -42.03 -19.73
C MET A 1 -14.38 -43.32 -19.14
N CYS A 2 -13.11 -43.34 -18.74
CA CYS A 2 -12.47 -44.53 -18.19
C CYS A 2 -12.69 -44.56 -16.67
N ALA A 3 -13.57 -45.42 -16.16
CA ALA A 3 -13.78 -45.60 -14.73
C ALA A 3 -12.79 -46.65 -14.18
N LYS A 4 -12.09 -46.33 -13.09
CA LYS A 4 -11.23 -47.29 -12.37
C LYS A 4 -11.95 -47.80 -11.13
N ARG A 5 -11.89 -49.12 -10.88
CA ARG A 5 -12.49 -49.74 -9.70
C ARG A 5 -11.54 -49.58 -8.51
N LEU A 6 -12.09 -49.12 -7.38
CA LEU A 6 -11.41 -49.01 -6.09
C LEU A 6 -12.12 -49.94 -5.11
N THR A 7 -11.34 -50.72 -4.34
CA THR A 7 -11.85 -51.53 -3.23
C THR A 7 -11.43 -50.89 -1.92
N ILE A 8 -12.38 -50.64 -1.03
CA ILE A 8 -12.14 -50.04 0.29
C ILE A 8 -12.64 -50.97 1.38
N ALA A 9 -11.92 -51.01 2.50
CA ALA A 9 -12.38 -51.68 3.71
C ALA A 9 -13.24 -50.71 4.53
N ILE A 10 -14.39 -51.17 5.03
CA ILE A 10 -15.27 -50.38 5.91
C ILE A 10 -15.58 -51.16 7.19
N PRO A 11 -15.84 -50.48 8.34
CA PRO A 11 -16.18 -51.14 9.59
C PRO A 11 -17.47 -51.97 9.47
N ASN A 12 -17.52 -53.12 10.16
CA ASN A 12 -18.65 -54.07 10.08
C ASN A 12 -20.02 -53.41 10.36
N GLY A 13 -20.12 -52.59 11.41
CA GLY A 13 -21.38 -51.91 11.73
C GLY A 13 -21.83 -50.88 10.68
N LEU A 14 -20.90 -50.30 9.90
CA LEU A 14 -21.25 -49.44 8.77
C LEU A 14 -21.69 -50.26 7.57
N TYR A 15 -21.02 -51.39 7.32
CA TYR A 15 -21.39 -52.31 6.25
C TYR A 15 -22.81 -52.86 6.43
N GLU A 16 -23.17 -53.30 7.64
CA GLU A 16 -24.50 -53.82 7.95
C GLU A 16 -25.59 -52.78 7.70
N ARG A 17 -25.41 -51.54 8.20
CA ARG A 17 -26.35 -50.43 7.96
C ARG A 17 -26.46 -50.06 6.49
N LEU A 18 -25.36 -50.15 5.74
CA LEU A 18 -25.33 -49.86 4.32
C LEU A 18 -26.10 -50.91 3.51
N GLN A 19 -26.03 -52.19 3.88
CA GLN A 19 -26.78 -53.25 3.19
C GLN A 19 -28.30 -53.00 3.25
N THR A 20 -28.81 -52.47 4.36
CA THR A 20 -30.23 -52.17 4.54
C THR A 20 -30.76 -51.11 3.55
N VAL A 21 -29.92 -50.15 3.14
CA VAL A 21 -30.32 -49.00 2.29
C VAL A 21 -29.68 -49.04 0.89
N LYS A 22 -28.98 -50.13 0.55
CA LYS A 22 -28.16 -50.26 -0.67
C LYS A 22 -28.93 -50.11 -1.98
N GLN A 23 -30.22 -50.46 -1.99
CA GLN A 23 -31.06 -50.38 -3.20
C GLN A 23 -31.65 -48.98 -3.42
N GLU A 24 -31.67 -48.15 -2.38
CA GLU A 24 -32.28 -46.82 -2.40
C GLU A 24 -31.26 -45.70 -2.63
N ILE A 25 -29.96 -46.00 -2.51
CA ILE A 25 -28.87 -45.03 -2.58
C ILE A 25 -27.88 -45.41 -3.68
N ASN A 26 -27.50 -44.43 -4.52
CA ASN A 26 -26.37 -44.58 -5.44
C ASN A 26 -25.03 -44.50 -4.69
N ILE A 27 -24.62 -45.63 -4.10
CA ILE A 27 -23.38 -45.73 -3.30
C ILE A 27 -22.16 -45.23 -4.08
N SER A 28 -22.07 -45.55 -5.37
CA SER A 28 -20.94 -45.10 -6.20
C SER A 28 -20.93 -43.57 -6.35
N GLY A 29 -22.10 -42.96 -6.58
CA GLY A 29 -22.23 -41.51 -6.65
C GLY A 29 -21.87 -40.83 -5.33
N VAL A 30 -22.40 -41.34 -4.21
CA VAL A 30 -22.09 -40.81 -2.86
C VAL A 30 -20.60 -40.93 -2.54
N CYS A 31 -19.96 -42.06 -2.83
CA CYS A 31 -18.53 -42.24 -2.61
C CYS A 31 -17.69 -41.33 -3.52
N GLN A 32 -18.07 -41.15 -4.79
CA GLN A 32 -17.37 -40.26 -5.72
C GLN A 32 -17.46 -38.79 -5.27
N GLU A 33 -18.63 -38.35 -4.83
CA GLU A 33 -18.84 -37.00 -4.33
C GLU A 33 -18.06 -36.75 -3.04
N ALA A 34 -18.11 -37.70 -2.09
CA ALA A 34 -17.34 -37.62 -0.85
C ALA A 34 -15.82 -37.62 -1.11
N LEU A 35 -15.34 -38.45 -2.04
CA LEU A 35 -13.93 -38.46 -2.45
C LEU A 35 -13.54 -37.16 -3.13
N ASN A 36 -14.34 -36.63 -4.06
CA ASN A 36 -14.09 -35.34 -4.70
C ASN A 36 -14.07 -34.20 -3.68
N MET A 37 -14.99 -34.19 -2.71
CA MET A 37 -15.01 -33.18 -1.66
C MET A 37 -13.78 -33.29 -0.76
N ALA A 38 -13.39 -34.50 -0.35
CA ALA A 38 -12.21 -34.73 0.47
C ALA A 38 -10.90 -34.40 -0.26
N ILE A 39 -10.80 -34.74 -1.55
CA ILE A 39 -9.68 -34.39 -2.43
C ILE A 39 -9.63 -32.87 -2.61
N THR A 40 -10.73 -32.24 -3.01
CA THR A 40 -10.81 -30.76 -3.13
C THR A 40 -10.41 -30.09 -1.82
N LEU A 41 -10.89 -30.56 -0.67
CA LEU A 41 -10.53 -30.00 0.63
C LEU A 41 -9.04 -30.16 0.93
N LYS A 42 -8.45 -31.31 0.58
CA LYS A 42 -7.00 -31.55 0.68
C LYS A 42 -6.19 -30.73 -0.32
N GLU A 43 -6.68 -30.54 -1.52
CA GLU A 43 -6.09 -29.69 -2.56
C GLU A 43 -6.16 -28.23 -2.14
N THR A 44 -7.27 -27.75 -1.57
CA THR A 44 -7.40 -26.40 -1.01
C THR A 44 -6.50 -26.20 0.22
N GLN A 45 -6.36 -27.22 1.08
CA GLN A 45 -5.36 -27.22 2.16
C GLN A 45 -3.92 -27.22 1.61
N THR A 46 -3.68 -27.88 0.48
CA THR A 46 -2.38 -27.87 -0.24
C THR A 46 -2.19 -26.60 -1.06
N GLN A 47 -3.26 -25.91 -1.44
CA GLN A 47 -3.25 -24.60 -2.10
C GLN A 47 -3.03 -23.47 -1.11
N ALA A 48 -3.51 -23.60 0.13
CA ALA A 48 -3.04 -22.78 1.24
C ALA A 48 -1.52 -22.95 1.48
N LEU A 49 -0.94 -24.09 1.08
CA LEU A 49 0.52 -24.33 1.07
C LEU A 49 1.19 -23.90 -0.25
N THR A 50 0.45 -23.62 -1.32
CA THR A 50 0.91 -22.81 -2.47
C THR A 50 0.43 -21.37 -2.32
N PHE A 51 0.72 -20.80 -1.14
CA PHE A 51 0.96 -19.37 -1.03
C PHE A 51 2.00 -19.02 -2.09
N ASN A 52 1.57 -18.47 -3.23
CA ASN A 52 2.49 -17.95 -4.23
C ASN A 52 3.06 -16.66 -3.66
N HIS A 53 4.00 -16.87 -2.75
CA HIS A 53 4.72 -15.85 -1.99
C HIS A 53 5.22 -14.76 -2.92
N GLN A 54 5.70 -15.17 -4.10
CA GLN A 54 6.20 -14.27 -5.12
C GLN A 54 5.09 -13.40 -5.72
N GLN A 55 3.95 -13.99 -6.11
CA GLN A 55 2.81 -13.20 -6.62
C GLN A 55 2.25 -12.23 -5.58
N LEU A 56 2.17 -12.62 -4.30
CA LEU A 56 1.75 -11.70 -3.25
C LEU A 56 2.78 -10.59 -3.06
N ILE A 57 4.07 -10.91 -2.99
CA ILE A 57 5.14 -9.91 -2.91
C ILE A 57 5.07 -8.95 -4.09
N ASP A 58 4.88 -9.44 -5.31
CA ASP A 58 4.87 -8.61 -6.50
C ASP A 58 3.66 -7.68 -6.52
N ARG A 59 2.48 -8.17 -6.13
CA ARG A 59 1.29 -7.33 -5.93
C ARG A 59 1.54 -6.26 -4.86
N LEU A 60 2.03 -6.65 -3.68
CA LEU A 60 2.28 -5.71 -2.57
C LEU A 60 3.40 -4.71 -2.88
N LYS A 61 4.41 -5.08 -3.67
CA LYS A 61 5.43 -4.16 -4.17
C LYS A 61 4.83 -3.12 -5.10
N LEU A 62 3.92 -3.53 -5.99
CA LEU A 62 3.21 -2.62 -6.88
C LEU A 62 2.32 -1.66 -6.08
N GLU A 63 1.54 -2.19 -5.12
CA GLU A 63 0.71 -1.39 -4.22
C GLU A 63 1.57 -0.40 -3.40
N LYS A 64 2.69 -0.85 -2.82
CA LYS A 64 3.64 0.03 -2.12
C LYS A 64 4.15 1.13 -3.06
N LYS A 65 4.54 0.79 -4.29
CA LYS A 65 5.04 1.77 -5.26
C LYS A 65 3.99 2.83 -5.62
N LEU A 66 2.74 2.40 -5.84
CA LEU A 66 1.64 3.32 -6.14
C LEU A 66 1.33 4.23 -4.95
N LEU A 67 1.26 3.67 -3.74
CA LEU A 67 1.03 4.44 -2.52
C LEU A 67 2.14 5.47 -2.29
N VAL A 68 3.42 5.08 -2.43
CA VAL A 68 4.57 5.99 -2.31
C VAL A 68 4.48 7.14 -3.31
N ALA A 69 4.09 6.86 -4.56
CA ALA A 69 3.90 7.89 -5.57
C ALA A 69 2.76 8.85 -5.22
N GLN A 70 1.63 8.34 -4.72
CA GLN A 70 0.49 9.14 -4.29
C GLN A 70 0.85 10.06 -3.11
N ILE A 71 1.52 9.52 -2.08
CA ILE A 71 1.99 10.28 -0.92
C ILE A 71 2.89 11.44 -1.36
N LYS A 72 3.85 11.14 -2.23
CA LYS A 72 4.78 12.14 -2.75
C LYS A 72 4.05 13.23 -3.54
N GLU A 73 3.11 12.84 -4.39
CA GLU A 73 2.33 13.78 -5.21
C GLU A 73 1.42 14.68 -4.35
N GLN A 74 0.80 14.15 -3.30
CA GLN A 74 0.04 14.95 -2.34
C GLN A 74 0.94 15.98 -1.64
N GLY A 75 2.13 15.55 -1.20
CA GLY A 75 3.16 16.45 -0.68
C GLY A 75 3.46 17.56 -1.68
N ARG A 76 3.74 17.22 -2.94
CA ARG A 76 4.06 18.17 -4.02
C ARG A 76 2.96 19.20 -4.26
N LYS A 77 1.70 18.76 -4.35
CA LYS A 77 0.55 19.67 -4.48
C LYS A 77 0.48 20.66 -3.31
N LEU A 78 0.69 20.16 -2.10
CA LEU A 78 0.75 21.00 -0.91
C LEU A 78 1.92 21.98 -0.95
N GLY A 79 3.08 21.55 -1.44
CA GLY A 79 4.28 22.37 -1.60
C GLY A 79 4.04 23.58 -2.49
N ILE A 80 3.40 23.36 -3.64
CA ILE A 80 3.01 24.44 -4.56
C ILE A 80 2.07 25.43 -3.86
N LYS A 81 1.05 24.94 -3.15
CA LYS A 81 0.13 25.81 -2.38
C LYS A 81 0.88 26.57 -1.28
N SER A 82 1.80 25.91 -0.59
CA SER A 82 2.56 26.49 0.53
C SER A 82 3.51 27.59 0.09
N ALA A 83 4.05 27.51 -1.14
CA ALA A 83 5.00 28.47 -1.69
C ALA A 83 4.54 29.92 -1.55
N MET A 84 3.23 30.18 -1.70
CA MET A 84 2.64 31.52 -1.59
C MET A 84 2.73 32.13 -0.19
N THR A 85 3.04 31.34 0.83
CA THR A 85 3.10 31.76 2.23
C THR A 85 4.50 31.61 2.84
N LEU A 86 5.45 31.07 2.10
CA LEU A 86 6.82 30.87 2.58
C LEU A 86 7.62 32.17 2.47
N SER A 87 8.42 32.44 3.49
CA SER A 87 9.39 33.52 3.49
C SER A 87 10.60 33.17 2.62
N TYR A 88 11.31 34.19 2.15
CA TYR A 88 12.56 34.03 1.40
C TYR A 88 13.59 33.14 2.13
N LYS A 89 13.73 33.30 3.46
CA LYS A 89 14.63 32.47 4.27
C LYS A 89 14.24 30.99 4.27
N GLU A 90 12.95 30.69 4.19
CA GLU A 90 12.46 29.32 4.09
C GLU A 90 12.72 28.73 2.71
N PHE A 91 12.53 29.51 1.63
CA PHE A 91 12.93 29.10 0.28
C PHE A 91 14.42 28.74 0.19
N GLN A 92 15.30 29.62 0.70
CA GLN A 92 16.75 29.36 0.74
C GLN A 92 17.12 28.15 1.60
N ARG A 93 16.37 27.89 2.69
CA ARG A 93 16.57 26.71 3.53
C ARG A 93 16.20 25.44 2.76
N ILE A 94 15.07 25.43 2.08
CA ILE A 94 14.56 24.30 1.30
C ILE A 94 15.49 24.01 0.12
N GLU A 95 15.94 25.03 -0.61
CA GLU A 95 16.87 24.88 -1.74
C GLU A 95 18.20 24.25 -1.28
N ARG A 96 18.79 24.74 -0.19
CA ARG A 96 20.02 24.15 0.39
C ARG A 96 19.84 22.68 0.77
N LEU A 97 18.71 22.33 1.36
CA LEU A 97 18.39 20.95 1.72
C LEU A 97 18.22 20.04 0.50
N SER A 98 17.78 20.58 -0.65
CA SER A 98 17.61 19.82 -1.89
C SER A 98 18.89 19.62 -2.71
N GLN A 99 19.84 20.56 -2.61
CA GLN A 99 21.11 20.51 -3.34
C GLN A 99 22.11 19.52 -2.72
N GLY A 100 21.99 19.24 -1.42
CA GLY A 100 22.63 18.07 -0.85
C GLY A 100 21.89 16.84 -1.37
N HIS A 101 22.45 16.12 -2.36
CA HIS A 101 21.96 14.83 -2.89
C HIS A 101 21.99 13.69 -1.84
N VAL A 102 21.70 14.01 -0.59
CA VAL A 102 21.72 13.15 0.58
C VAL A 102 20.28 13.04 1.04
N ARG A 103 19.84 11.80 1.32
CA ARG A 103 18.60 11.57 2.09
C ARG A 103 18.52 12.60 3.21
N ILE A 104 17.43 13.38 3.25
CA ILE A 104 17.22 14.40 4.27
C ILE A 104 17.57 13.78 5.63
N GLU A 105 18.60 14.31 6.30
CA GLU A 105 18.98 13.81 7.61
C GLU A 105 17.77 13.88 8.56
N ALA A 106 17.66 12.93 9.50
CA ALA A 106 16.50 12.85 10.39
C ALA A 106 16.21 14.16 11.14
N SER A 107 17.24 14.93 11.50
CA SER A 107 17.14 16.26 12.12
C SER A 107 16.54 17.30 11.17
N SER A 108 16.96 17.30 9.90
CA SER A 108 16.44 18.18 8.86
C SER A 108 14.99 17.84 8.54
N PHE A 109 14.65 16.55 8.45
CA PHE A 109 13.28 16.08 8.27
C PHE A 109 12.38 16.51 9.43
N ALA A 110 12.79 16.27 10.67
CA ALA A 110 12.03 16.68 11.85
C ALA A 110 11.75 18.18 11.89
N GLY A 111 12.73 18.99 11.47
CA GLY A 111 12.57 20.43 11.32
C GLY A 111 11.53 20.82 10.26
N MET A 112 11.55 20.18 9.10
CA MET A 112 10.59 20.44 8.01
C MET A 112 9.18 19.94 8.35
N TRP A 113 9.08 18.76 8.96
CA TRP A 113 7.82 18.23 9.45
C TRP A 113 7.18 19.14 10.49
N LYS A 114 7.98 19.67 11.43
CA LYS A 114 7.50 20.64 12.43
C LYS A 114 7.04 21.94 11.78
N LEU A 115 7.74 22.43 10.75
CA LEU A 115 7.33 23.62 9.99
C LEU A 115 5.98 23.40 9.31
N LEU A 116 5.82 22.27 8.61
CA LEU A 116 4.57 21.85 7.98
C LEU A 116 3.42 21.76 8.99
N ALA A 117 3.66 21.08 10.11
CA ALA A 117 2.66 20.93 11.17
C ALA A 117 2.27 22.26 11.80
N SER A 118 3.21 23.20 11.97
CA SER A 118 2.94 24.54 12.51
C SER A 118 2.11 25.43 11.58
N ARG A 119 2.09 25.11 10.28
CA ARG A 119 1.34 25.81 9.23
C ARG A 119 -0.02 25.18 8.95
N GLN A 120 -0.48 24.28 9.82
CA GLN A 120 -1.86 23.81 9.84
C GLN A 120 -2.68 24.62 10.85
N PRO A 121 -3.26 25.79 10.49
CA PRO A 121 -4.39 26.32 11.21
C PRO A 121 -5.66 25.64 10.68
N GLU A 122 -6.38 25.02 11.59
CA GLU A 122 -7.79 24.62 11.55
C GLU A 122 -8.55 24.73 10.21
N LYS A 123 -9.05 23.57 9.76
CA LYS A 123 -10.23 23.36 8.89
C LYS A 123 -10.22 23.87 7.43
N ASN A 124 -9.28 24.71 6.99
CA ASN A 124 -9.37 25.34 5.66
C ASN A 124 -8.30 24.93 4.64
N MET A 125 -7.42 23.97 4.94
CA MET A 125 -6.86 23.19 3.84
C MET A 125 -7.97 22.26 3.37
N GLU A 126 -8.50 22.50 2.18
CA GLU A 126 -9.17 21.51 1.32
C GLU A 126 -8.25 20.30 1.17
N PHE A 127 -8.22 19.52 2.22
CA PHE A 127 -7.91 18.13 2.18
C PHE A 127 -9.27 17.47 2.07
N GLU A 128 -9.44 16.64 1.06
CA GLU A 128 -10.50 15.64 1.11
C GLU A 128 -10.20 14.82 2.38
N GLY A 129 -10.92 15.15 3.45
CA GLY A 129 -10.50 14.99 4.85
C GLY A 129 -10.39 13.54 5.33
N GLU A 130 -10.55 12.58 4.43
CA GLU A 130 -10.46 11.15 4.67
C GLU A 130 -9.05 10.64 4.33
N GLU A 131 -8.47 11.06 3.19
CA GLU A 131 -7.15 10.56 2.75
C GLU A 131 -6.02 10.96 3.69
N LEU A 132 -5.93 12.23 4.11
CA LEU A 132 -4.83 12.67 4.99
C LEU A 132 -4.99 12.27 6.45
N ARG A 133 -6.21 12.00 6.89
CA ARG A 133 -6.47 11.55 8.25
C ARG A 133 -6.09 10.08 8.41
N GLU A 134 -6.30 9.27 7.38
CA GLU A 134 -5.69 7.95 7.27
C GLU A 134 -4.16 8.05 7.11
N MET A 135 -3.66 9.05 6.40
CA MET A 135 -2.22 9.26 6.25
C MET A 135 -1.51 9.83 7.50
N ALA A 136 -2.23 10.39 8.48
CA ALA A 136 -1.64 10.75 9.77
C ALA A 136 -1.15 9.53 10.57
N SER A 137 -1.62 8.32 10.19
CA SER A 137 -1.16 7.02 10.71
C SER A 137 0.04 6.42 9.94
N LEU A 138 0.58 7.14 8.94
CA LEU A 138 1.74 6.70 8.18
C LEU A 138 2.97 6.50 9.09
N ASN A 139 3.75 5.47 8.76
CA ASN A 139 5.07 5.27 9.34
C ASN A 139 6.03 6.42 8.96
N GLU A 140 7.17 6.50 9.65
CA GLU A 140 8.16 7.57 9.43
C GLU A 140 8.71 7.64 7.98
N GLU A 141 8.78 6.50 7.27
CA GLU A 141 9.21 6.44 5.86
C GLU A 141 8.24 7.22 4.97
N ASN A 142 6.95 7.01 5.16
CA ASN A 142 5.91 7.68 4.36
C ASN A 142 5.79 9.17 4.70
N LYS A 143 6.00 9.58 5.96
CA LYS A 143 6.09 11.01 6.31
C LYS A 143 7.28 11.68 5.62
N ALA A 144 8.44 11.00 5.55
CA ALA A 144 9.61 11.49 4.83
C ALA A 144 9.33 11.70 3.33
N ILE A 145 8.70 10.71 2.68
CA ILE A 145 8.29 10.80 1.28
C ILE A 145 7.33 11.99 1.04
N PHE A 146 6.40 12.22 1.97
CA PHE A 146 5.50 13.37 1.89
C PHE A 146 6.26 14.70 1.95
N VAL A 147 7.20 14.84 2.89
CA VAL A 147 8.04 16.05 3.04
C VAL A 147 8.90 16.26 1.80
N GLU A 148 9.49 15.20 1.24
CA GLU A 148 10.23 15.25 -0.01
C GLU A 148 9.38 15.81 -1.14
N GLY A 149 8.18 15.24 -1.34
CA GLY A 149 7.22 15.74 -2.32
C GLY A 149 6.89 17.22 -2.08
N TRP A 150 6.62 17.60 -0.83
CA TRP A 150 6.33 19.00 -0.47
C TRP A 150 7.48 19.95 -0.82
N MET A 151 8.72 19.59 -0.53
CA MET A 151 9.88 20.40 -0.93
C MET A 151 9.99 20.51 -2.46
N GLU A 152 9.77 19.44 -3.21
CA GLU A 152 9.75 19.49 -4.68
C GLU A 152 8.69 20.45 -5.21
N GLY A 153 7.51 20.45 -4.59
CA GLY A 153 6.43 21.39 -4.93
C GLY A 153 6.82 22.85 -4.67
N VAL A 154 7.42 23.13 -3.51
CA VAL A 154 7.94 24.46 -3.18
C VAL A 154 9.02 24.90 -4.17
N LEU A 155 9.96 24.02 -4.47
CA LEU A 155 11.09 24.31 -5.37
C LEU A 155 10.66 24.52 -6.82
N THR A 156 9.56 23.88 -7.25
CA THR A 156 8.97 24.13 -8.56
C THR A 156 8.60 25.61 -8.70
N VAL A 157 7.96 26.19 -7.69
CA VAL A 157 7.61 27.62 -7.68
C VAL A 157 8.86 28.48 -7.50
N TRP A 158 9.75 28.11 -6.58
CA TRP A 158 11.00 28.84 -6.33
C TRP A 158 11.84 29.01 -7.59
N ASN A 159 12.05 27.94 -8.36
CA ASN A 159 12.83 27.95 -9.58
C ASN A 159 12.23 28.84 -10.69
N GLN A 160 10.93 29.15 -10.63
CA GLN A 160 10.29 30.06 -11.58
C GLN A 160 10.55 31.53 -11.24
N ILE A 161 10.72 31.86 -9.95
CA ILE A 161 10.76 33.26 -9.48
C ILE A 161 12.14 33.70 -8.98
N LYS A 162 13.05 32.76 -8.67
CA LYS A 162 14.32 33.09 -8.00
C LYS A 162 15.25 33.96 -8.84
N ASP A 163 15.25 33.77 -10.16
CA ASP A 163 16.13 34.53 -11.05
C ASP A 163 15.66 35.99 -11.16
N GLU A 164 14.34 36.23 -11.13
CA GLU A 164 13.76 37.58 -11.08
C GLU A 164 14.09 38.28 -9.76
N LEU A 165 14.07 37.55 -8.65
CA LEU A 165 14.44 38.08 -7.33
C LEU A 165 15.94 38.41 -7.21
N ASN A 166 16.80 37.64 -7.88
CA ASN A 166 18.25 37.89 -7.88
C ASN A 166 18.64 39.08 -8.77
N ASN A 167 17.78 39.51 -9.69
CA ASN A 167 17.99 40.69 -10.52
C ASN A 167 17.68 42.03 -9.81
N VAL A 168 17.23 41.98 -8.55
CA VAL A 168 16.88 43.19 -7.75
C VAL A 168 18.13 43.97 -7.29
N GLU A 169 19.34 43.42 -7.43
CA GLU A 169 20.60 44.11 -7.10
C GLU A 169 21.17 45.01 -8.22
N ALA A 170 20.45 45.21 -9.34
CA ALA A 170 20.94 45.95 -10.50
C ALA A 170 20.32 47.36 -10.72
N GLU A 171 19.60 47.91 -9.74
CA GLU A 171 19.11 49.32 -9.76
C GLU A 171 19.59 50.14 -8.56
#